data_AF-A0A1I4FFV9-F1
#
_entry.id   AF-A0A1I4FFV9-F1
#
_cell.length_a   1.000
_cell.length_b   1.000
_cell.length_c   1.000
_cell.angle_alpha   90.00
_cell.angle_beta   90.00
_cell.angle_gamma   90.00
#
_symmetry.space_group_name_H-M   'P 1'
#
loop_
_entity.id
_entity.type
_entity.pdbx_description
1 polymer ?
#
loop_
_entity_poly.entity_id
_entity_poly.type
_entity_poly.pdbx_seq_one_letter_code
_entity_poly.pdbx_strand_id
1 'polypeptide(L)'
;AVITLDGAGWHQTGGKLQVPENISLLPLPPYSPELNPVENVWQFLRQNQLSNRVYETYDAIVDACCDAWNALINDPSRITSIATRDYAQVNR
;
A
#
# COMPACT_ATOMS: atom_id res chain seq x y z
N ALA A 1 -3.11 16.53 2.33
CA ALA A 1 -3.04 15.13 1.88
C ALA A 1 -3.67 14.24 2.94
N VAL A 2 -4.16 13.05 2.57
CA VAL A 2 -4.74 12.07 3.50
C VAL A 2 -3.90 10.79 3.43
N ILE A 3 -3.58 10.20 4.57
CA ILE A 3 -2.88 8.92 4.68
C ILE A 3 -3.81 7.91 5.36
N THR A 4 -4.13 6.82 4.67
CA THR A 4 -4.88 5.69 5.22
C THR A 4 -3.97 4.78 6.02
N LEU A 5 -4.40 4.36 7.21
CA LEU A 5 -3.60 3.53 8.13
C LEU A 5 -4.41 2.32 8.59
N ASP A 6 -3.80 1.14 8.58
CA ASP A 6 -4.34 -0.02 9.28
C ASP A 6 -4.02 0.03 10.79
N GLY A 7 -4.54 -0.93 11.55
CA GLY A 7 -4.38 -1.00 13.00
C GLY A 7 -3.02 -1.53 13.50
N ALA A 8 -1.99 -1.67 12.65
CA ALA A 8 -0.70 -2.21 13.08
C ALA A 8 -0.12 -1.42 14.26
N GLY A 9 0.50 -2.12 15.23
CA GLY A 9 0.93 -1.53 16.50
C GLY A 9 1.91 -0.36 16.34
N TRP A 10 2.73 -0.36 15.29
CA TRP A 10 3.66 0.73 14.99
C TRP A 10 2.99 2.00 14.42
N HIS A 11 1.74 1.93 13.94
CA HIS A 11 0.96 3.13 13.62
C HIS A 11 0.44 3.84 14.88
N GLN A 12 0.37 3.12 16.01
CA GLN A 12 -0.16 3.61 17.27
C GLN A 12 0.97 4.17 18.16
N THR A 13 1.57 5.28 17.75
CA THR A 13 2.74 5.89 18.43
C THR A 13 2.47 6.46 19.83
N GLY A 14 1.28 6.24 20.40
CA GLY A 14 0.91 6.73 21.73
C GLY A 14 0.99 8.25 21.86
N GLY A 15 0.71 8.99 20.78
CA GLY A 15 0.79 10.45 20.73
C GLY A 15 2.20 11.01 20.49
N LYS A 16 3.21 10.16 20.25
CA LYS A 16 4.58 10.62 19.93
C LYS A 16 4.75 11.05 18.47
N LEU A 17 3.88 10.58 17.57
CA LEU A 17 3.92 10.98 16.16
C LEU A 17 3.52 12.44 16.01
N GLN A 18 4.44 13.24 15.49
CA GLN A 18 4.18 14.61 15.08
C GLN A 18 3.66 14.60 13.63
N VAL A 19 2.38 14.90 13.43
CA VAL A 19 1.76 14.94 12.11
C VAL A 19 1.84 16.36 11.56
N PRO A 20 2.40 16.57 10.34
CA PRO A 20 2.41 17.88 9.70
C PRO A 20 0.99 18.42 9.49
N GLU A 21 0.81 19.75 9.58
CA GLU A 21 -0.51 20.40 9.47
C GLU A 21 -1.25 20.11 8.14
N ASN A 22 -0.50 19.81 7.07
CA ASN A 22 -1.06 19.50 5.76
C ASN A 22 -1.35 18.01 5.53
N ILE A 23 -1.23 17.16 6.56
CA ILE A 23 -1.50 15.73 6.51
C ILE A 23 -2.60 15.37 7.51
N SER A 24 -3.61 14.65 7.03
CA SER A 24 -4.63 14.02 7.87
C SER A 24 -4.47 12.52 7.85
N LEU A 25 -4.53 11.88 9.02
CA LEU A 25 -4.48 10.43 9.15
C LEU A 25 -5.90 9.86 9.18
N LEU A 26 -6.18 8.83 8.39
CA LEU A 26 -7.45 8.13 8.32
C LEU A 26 -7.25 6.67 8.80
N PRO A 27 -7.53 6.36 10.07
CA PRO A 27 -7.46 5.00 10.57
C PRO A 27 -8.61 4.16 10.00
N LEU A 28 -8.29 2.95 9.53
CA LEU A 28 -9.27 1.99 9.06
C LEU A 28 -9.86 1.18 10.24
N PRO A 29 -11.12 0.69 10.11
CA PRO A 29 -11.68 -0.24 11.08
C PRO A 29 -10.81 -1.50 11.23
N PRO A 30 -10.78 -2.11 12.43
CA PRO A 30 -10.09 -3.39 12.63
C PRO A 30 -10.63 -4.46 11.68
N TYR A 31 -9.72 -5.29 11.16
CA TYR A 31 -10.04 -6.43 10.29
C TYR A 31 -10.77 -6.08 8.97
N SER A 32 -10.54 -4.87 8.43
CA SER A 32 -11.10 -4.42 7.16
C SER A 32 -10.04 -4.23 6.05
N PRO A 33 -9.33 -5.28 5.62
CA PRO A 33 -8.34 -5.19 4.54
C PRO A 33 -8.95 -4.73 3.20
N GLU A 34 -10.23 -5.01 2.95
CA GLU A 34 -10.97 -4.59 1.75
C GLU A 34 -11.05 -3.05 1.60
N LEU A 35 -10.86 -2.32 2.69
CA LEU A 35 -10.85 -0.86 2.72
C LEU A 35 -9.45 -0.28 2.51
N ASN A 36 -8.39 -1.10 2.58
CA ASN A 36 -7.01 -0.65 2.41
C ASN A 36 -6.56 -0.80 0.95
N PRO A 37 -6.36 0.28 0.18
CA PRO A 37 -5.99 0.19 -1.24
C PRO A 37 -4.65 -0.54 -1.48
N VAL A 38 -3.76 -0.58 -0.47
CA VAL A 38 -2.47 -1.25 -0.58
C VAL A 38 -2.61 -2.76 -0.80
N GLU A 39 -3.70 -3.37 -0.33
CA GLU A 39 -3.94 -4.81 -0.49
C GLU A 39 -4.06 -5.21 -1.97
N ASN A 40 -4.69 -4.36 -2.80
CA ASN A 40 -4.75 -4.57 -4.24
C ASN A 40 -3.39 -4.39 -4.93
N VAL A 41 -2.56 -3.47 -4.43
CA VAL A 41 -1.19 -3.30 -4.91
C VAL A 41 -0.38 -4.56 -4.64
N TRP A 42 -0.46 -5.11 -3.42
CA TRP A 42 0.21 -6.36 -3.06
C TRP A 42 -0.31 -7.55 -3.88
N GLN A 43 -1.63 -7.64 -4.08
CA GLN A 43 -2.21 -8.66 -4.94
C GLN A 43 -1.67 -8.57 -6.36
N PHE A 44 -1.63 -7.37 -6.95
CA PHE A 44 -1.10 -7.14 -8.29
C PHE A 44 0.37 -7.56 -8.40
N LEU A 45 1.24 -7.09 -7.50
CA LEU A 45 2.66 -7.44 -7.51
C LEU A 45 2.88 -8.95 -7.39
N ARG A 46 2.13 -9.60 -6.49
CA ARG A 46 2.20 -11.06 -6.29
C ARG A 46 1.77 -11.81 -7.56
N GLN A 47 0.62 -11.46 -8.14
CA GLN A 47 0.08 -12.17 -9.30
C GLN A 47 0.92 -12.00 -10.56
N ASN A 48 1.58 -10.85 -10.73
CA ASN A 48 2.21 -10.50 -12.00
C ASN A 48 3.74 -10.56 -11.99
N GLN A 49 4.39 -10.48 -10.82
CA GLN A 49 5.85 -10.31 -10.76
C GLN A 49 6.54 -11.21 -9.73
N LEU A 50 5.91 -11.45 -8.57
CA LEU A 50 6.63 -12.01 -7.41
C LEU A 50 6.21 -13.44 -7.02
N SER A 51 5.08 -13.97 -7.52
CA SER A 51 4.64 -15.33 -7.17
C SER A 51 5.46 -16.43 -7.86
N ASN A 52 5.50 -17.61 -7.21
CA ASN A 52 6.07 -18.85 -7.74
C ASN A 52 7.56 -18.74 -8.16
N ARG A 53 8.33 -17.94 -7.41
CA ARG A 53 9.78 -17.78 -7.59
C ARG A 53 10.52 -18.28 -6.36
N VAL A 54 11.71 -18.83 -6.57
CA VAL A 54 12.66 -19.21 -5.51
C VAL A 54 13.91 -18.38 -5.72
N TYR A 55 14.42 -17.81 -4.62
CA TYR A 55 15.58 -16.93 -4.63
C TYR A 55 16.68 -17.56 -3.79
N GLU A 56 17.90 -17.61 -4.32
CA GLU A 56 19.06 -18.22 -3.66
C GLU A 56 19.63 -17.35 -2.52
N THR A 57 19.44 -16.03 -2.61
CA THR A 57 20.01 -15.07 -1.65
C THR A 57 18.98 -14.04 -1.22
N TYR A 58 19.25 -13.41 -0.08
CA TYR A 58 18.49 -12.25 0.39
C TYR A 58 18.52 -11.12 -0.64
N ASP A 59 19.69 -10.82 -1.19
CA ASP A 59 19.84 -9.74 -2.18
C ASP A 59 19.00 -10.00 -3.43
N ALA A 60 18.90 -11.26 -3.88
CA ALA A 60 18.03 -11.61 -5.00
C ALA A 60 16.53 -11.37 -4.71
N ILE A 61 16.09 -11.49 -3.45
CA ILE A 61 14.72 -11.14 -3.05
C ILE A 61 14.56 -9.62 -3.10
N VAL A 62 15.52 -8.87 -2.56
CA VAL A 62 15.48 -7.40 -2.54
C VAL A 62 15.45 -6.85 -3.96
N ASP A 63 16.33 -7.32 -4.84
CA ASP A 63 16.40 -6.91 -6.24
C ASP A 63 15.08 -7.18 -6.96
N ALA A 64 14.51 -8.38 -6.80
CA ALA A 64 13.23 -8.72 -7.43
C ALA A 64 12.07 -7.84 -6.93
N CYS A 65 12.04 -7.51 -5.63
CA CYS A 65 11.07 -6.59 -5.06
C CYS A 65 11.26 -5.17 -5.61
N CYS A 66 12.51 -4.68 -5.71
CA CYS A 66 12.83 -3.38 -6.28
C CYS A 66 12.41 -3.29 -7.74
N ASP A 67 12.73 -4.29 -8.56
CA ASP A 67 12.33 -4.35 -9.97
C ASP A 67 10.81 -4.34 -10.12
N ALA A 68 10.11 -5.15 -9.32
CA ALA A 68 8.65 -5.21 -9.33
C ALA A 68 8.04 -3.85 -8.98
N TRP A 69 8.53 -3.22 -7.92
CA TRP A 69 7.99 -1.94 -7.46
C TRP A 69 8.31 -0.82 -8.45
N ASN A 70 9.55 -0.73 -8.94
CA ASN A 70 9.94 0.27 -9.93
C ASN A 70 9.14 0.13 -11.24
N ALA A 71 8.86 -1.10 -11.68
CA ALA A 71 8.00 -1.33 -12.84
C ALA A 71 6.57 -0.81 -12.62
N LEU A 72 5.98 -1.04 -11.45
CA LEU A 72 4.64 -0.52 -11.15
C LEU A 72 4.62 1.01 -10.95
N ILE A 73 5.65 1.59 -10.33
CA ILE A 73 5.80 3.05 -10.20
C ILE A 73 5.85 3.73 -11.57
N ASN A 74 6.49 3.07 -12.55
CA ASN A 74 6.54 3.53 -13.93
C ASN A 74 5.21 3.35 -14.70
N ASP A 75 4.17 2.78 -14.09
CA ASP A 75 2.79 2.75 -14.60
C ASP A 75 1.79 3.37 -13.60
N PRO A 76 1.76 4.72 -13.51
CA PRO A 76 0.82 5.42 -12.61
C PRO A 76 -0.65 5.10 -12.92
N SER A 77 -0.97 4.83 -14.19
CA SER A 77 -2.34 4.52 -14.62
C SER A 77 -2.85 3.23 -13.99
N ARG A 78 -1.98 2.21 -13.90
CA ARG A 78 -2.28 0.96 -13.20
C ARG A 78 -2.49 1.20 -11.72
N ILE A 79 -1.63 1.98 -11.07
CA ILE A 79 -1.76 2.31 -9.64
C ILE A 79 -3.12 2.95 -9.38
N THR A 80 -3.49 3.97 -10.17
CA THR A 80 -4.81 4.62 -10.06
C THR A 80 -5.93 3.61 -10.24
N SER A 81 -5.86 2.76 -11.27
CA SER A 81 -6.90 1.78 -11.56
C SER A 81 -7.11 0.77 -10.42
N ILE A 82 -6.04 0.23 -9.84
CA ILE A 82 -6.16 -0.83 -8.81
C ILE A 82 -6.45 -0.28 -7.40
N ALA A 83 -6.09 0.98 -7.13
CA ALA A 83 -6.29 1.61 -5.83
C ALA A 83 -7.60 2.43 -5.73
N THR A 84 -8.24 2.78 -6.84
CA THR A 84 -9.51 3.53 -6.83
C THR A 84 -10.65 2.67 -6.26
N ARG A 85 -11.57 3.30 -5.53
CA ARG A 85 -12.77 2.68 -4.97
C ARG A 85 -13.97 3.57 -5.20
N ASP A 86 -15.00 3.02 -5.82
CA ASP A 86 -16.22 3.76 -6.13
C ASP A 86 -16.97 4.23 -4.87
N TYR A 87 -16.82 3.51 -3.76
CA TYR A 87 -17.39 3.91 -2.47
C TYR A 87 -16.59 5.03 -1.77
N ALA A 88 -15.34 5.28 -2.17
CA ALA A 88 -14.47 6.27 -1.55
C ALA A 88 -14.58 7.62 -2.29
N GLN A 89 -15.81 8.13 -2.39
CA GLN A 89 -16.11 9.40 -3.06
C GLN A 89 -16.50 10.46 -2.03
N VAL A 90 -16.12 11.70 -2.30
CA VAL A 90 -16.68 12.86 -1.59
C VAL A 90 -18.02 13.16 -2.27
N ASN A 91 -19.12 12.80 -1.61
CA ASN A 91 -20.45 13.22 -2.05
C ASN A 91 -20.45 14.76 -2.18
N ARG A 92 -20.81 15.27 -3.36
CA ARG A 92 -21.11 16.69 -3.54
C ARG A 92 -22.50 17.01 -2.99
#